data_AF-A0A954RW22-F1
#
_entry.id   AF-A0A954RW22-F1
#
_cell.length_a   1.000
_cell.length_b   1.000
_cell.length_c   1.000
_cell.angle_alpha   90.00
_cell.angle_beta   90.00
_cell.angle_gamma   90.00
#
_symmetry.space_group_name_H-M   'P 1'
#
loop_
_entity.id
_entity.type
_entity.pdbx_description
1 polymer ?
#
loop_
_entity_poly.entity_id
_entity_poly.type
_entity_poly.pdbx_seq_one_letter_code
_entity_poly.pdbx_strand_id
1 'polypeptide(L)'
;MKRSVILAVGIQFGAPCLGIALGWWLLVGWMIPRLGLGEVDRIRQLGQHIQQHIERLEQPLHGVHGGNSDESGLAVLLGDSITREGVDTELLEQSRTDVSDLVFENWAVSGCSLAEQRVQLSLALRAKPRLVVFALGPSSLCQLQDMPLDKAFAYAYSGFIETRAWGDILPPGCGLTESALEALNSTRWRQQLHFRTAPKSWLNQRLRGAVRGGGLEQVAGDWRSPHVMSGSVGAKQLDWHLKLVE
;
A
#
# COMPACT_ATOMS: atom_id res chain seq x y z
N MET A 1 -41.50 -43.20 -18.03
CA MET A 1 -40.06 -43.22 -18.35
C MET A 1 -39.43 -41.85 -18.67
N LYS A 2 -40.12 -40.84 -19.22
CA LYS A 2 -39.45 -39.59 -19.64
C LYS A 2 -39.07 -38.61 -18.50
N ARG A 3 -39.84 -38.54 -17.41
CA ARG A 3 -39.57 -37.60 -16.28
C ARG A 3 -38.36 -38.01 -15.43
N SER A 4 -38.16 -39.31 -15.21
CA SER A 4 -37.05 -39.83 -14.39
C SER A 4 -35.69 -39.64 -15.04
N VAL A 5 -35.61 -39.72 -16.38
CA VAL A 5 -34.36 -39.50 -17.13
C VAL A 5 -33.97 -38.03 -17.17
N ILE A 6 -34.94 -37.11 -17.35
CA ILE A 6 -34.69 -35.66 -17.33
C ILE A 6 -34.21 -35.21 -15.95
N LEU A 7 -34.76 -35.79 -14.88
CA LEU A 7 -34.38 -35.46 -13.50
C LEU A 7 -32.98 -36.01 -13.16
N ALA A 8 -32.64 -37.21 -13.63
CA ALA A 8 -31.30 -37.78 -13.47
C ALA A 8 -30.23 -36.97 -14.21
N VAL A 9 -30.49 -36.57 -15.47
CA VAL A 9 -29.59 -35.70 -16.24
C VAL A 9 -29.48 -34.32 -15.61
N GLY A 10 -30.60 -33.75 -15.14
CA GLY A 10 -30.62 -32.45 -14.44
C GLY A 10 -29.77 -32.45 -13.17
N ILE A 11 -29.77 -33.54 -12.39
CA ILE A 11 -28.92 -33.67 -11.20
C ILE A 11 -27.45 -33.88 -11.62
N GLN A 12 -27.20 -34.71 -12.63
CA GLN A 12 -25.85 -35.08 -13.06
C GLN A 12 -25.07 -33.90 -13.68
N PHE A 13 -25.76 -32.92 -14.27
CA PHE A 13 -25.13 -31.69 -14.77
C PHE A 13 -25.38 -30.46 -13.89
N GLY A 14 -26.52 -30.38 -13.21
CA GLY A 14 -26.87 -29.26 -12.34
C GLY A 14 -26.01 -29.21 -11.08
N ALA A 15 -25.74 -30.36 -10.44
CA ALA A 15 -24.93 -30.39 -9.23
C ALA A 15 -23.44 -30.02 -9.47
N PRO A 16 -22.77 -30.50 -10.54
CA PRO A 16 -21.42 -30.02 -10.88
C PRO A 16 -21.39 -28.53 -11.24
N CYS A 17 -22.35 -28.04 -12.02
CA CYS A 17 -22.42 -26.61 -12.37
C CYS A 17 -22.63 -25.74 -11.12
N LEU A 18 -23.48 -26.16 -10.19
CA LEU A 18 -23.63 -25.50 -8.89
C LEU A 18 -22.33 -25.56 -8.07
N GLY A 19 -21.65 -26.70 -8.03
CA GLY A 19 -20.37 -26.85 -7.36
C GLY A 19 -19.29 -25.94 -7.93
N ILE A 20 -19.20 -25.83 -9.27
CA ILE A 20 -18.27 -24.93 -9.96
C ILE A 20 -18.63 -23.48 -9.68
N ALA A 21 -19.92 -23.10 -9.77
CA ALA A 21 -20.36 -21.74 -9.50
C ALA A 21 -20.10 -21.34 -8.05
N LEU A 22 -20.34 -22.23 -7.09
CA LEU A 22 -20.14 -22.00 -5.67
C LEU A 22 -18.65 -21.96 -5.32
N GLY A 23 -17.84 -22.83 -5.94
CA GLY A 23 -16.38 -22.79 -5.85
C GLY A 23 -15.80 -21.51 -6.44
N TRP A 24 -16.31 -21.07 -7.60
CA TRP A 24 -15.93 -19.80 -8.22
C TRP A 24 -16.32 -18.61 -7.35
N TRP A 25 -17.53 -18.62 -6.78
CA TRP A 25 -18.00 -17.57 -5.88
C TRP A 25 -17.16 -17.50 -4.60
N LEU A 26 -16.83 -18.64 -3.98
CA LEU A 26 -15.93 -18.68 -2.83
C LEU A 26 -14.53 -18.17 -3.16
N LEU A 27 -13.98 -18.60 -4.29
CA LEU A 27 -12.62 -18.24 -4.68
C LEU A 27 -12.52 -16.76 -5.08
N VAL A 28 -13.39 -16.29 -5.97
CA VAL A 28 -13.36 -14.92 -6.52
C VAL A 28 -14.04 -13.91 -5.60
N GLY A 29 -15.18 -14.27 -5.02
CA GLY A 29 -15.98 -13.38 -4.18
C GLY A 29 -15.52 -13.29 -2.72
N TRP A 30 -14.92 -14.35 -2.17
CA TRP A 30 -14.60 -14.40 -0.74
C TRP A 30 -13.10 -14.54 -0.43
N MET A 31 -12.37 -15.39 -1.14
CA MET A 31 -10.93 -15.61 -0.90
C MET A 31 -10.06 -14.51 -1.50
N ILE A 32 -10.15 -14.26 -2.82
CA ILE A 32 -9.29 -13.28 -3.51
C ILE A 32 -9.30 -11.90 -2.84
N PRO A 33 -10.45 -11.32 -2.44
CA PRO A 33 -10.46 -10.01 -1.79
C PRO A 33 -9.79 -9.99 -0.41
N ARG A 34 -9.69 -11.15 0.26
CA ARG A 34 -9.06 -11.29 1.58
C ARG A 34 -7.59 -11.69 1.53
N LEU A 35 -7.08 -12.06 0.36
CA LEU A 35 -5.68 -12.42 0.18
C LEU A 35 -4.84 -11.14 0.07
N GLY A 36 -3.99 -10.89 1.08
CA GLY A 36 -3.07 -9.75 1.08
C GLY A 36 -2.05 -9.85 -0.06
N LEU A 37 -1.59 -8.71 -0.56
CA LEU A 37 -0.67 -8.64 -1.72
C LEU A 37 0.80 -8.99 -1.36
N GLY A 38 1.03 -9.75 -0.30
CA GLY A 38 2.37 -10.05 0.20
C GLY A 38 3.13 -8.78 0.64
N GLU A 39 4.37 -8.61 0.20
CA GLU A 39 5.24 -7.48 0.58
C GLU A 39 4.76 -6.12 0.06
N VAL A 40 3.92 -6.10 -0.99
CA VAL A 40 3.33 -4.88 -1.54
C VAL A 40 1.95 -4.57 -0.95
N ASP A 41 1.45 -5.35 0.01
CA ASP A 41 0.17 -5.09 0.69
C ASP A 41 0.17 -3.73 1.39
N ARG A 42 1.33 -3.27 1.84
CA ARG A 42 1.53 -1.92 2.37
C ARG A 42 1.11 -0.81 1.41
N ILE A 43 1.30 -0.97 0.10
CA ILE A 43 0.90 0.02 -0.91
C ILE A 43 -0.63 0.10 -0.95
N ARG A 44 -1.29 -1.06 -0.82
CA ARG A 44 -2.75 -1.15 -0.72
C ARG A 44 -3.29 -0.51 0.54
N GLN A 45 -2.66 -0.75 1.68
CA GLN A 45 -3.10 -0.14 2.94
C GLN A 45 -2.89 1.38 2.96
N LEU A 46 -1.79 1.86 2.41
CA LEU A 46 -1.55 3.29 2.23
C LEU A 46 -2.61 3.92 1.31
N GLY A 47 -2.89 3.31 0.15
CA GLY A 47 -3.93 3.80 -0.76
C GLY A 47 -5.31 3.84 -0.12
N GLN A 48 -5.67 2.82 0.66
CA GLN A 48 -6.92 2.78 1.43
C GLN A 48 -6.98 3.89 2.49
N HIS A 49 -5.88 4.14 3.21
CA HIS A 49 -5.82 5.21 4.20
C HIS A 49 -6.00 6.59 3.55
N ILE A 50 -5.29 6.88 2.47
CA ILE A 50 -5.42 8.17 1.77
C ILE A 50 -6.85 8.33 1.23
N GLN A 51 -7.43 7.26 0.67
CA GLN A 51 -8.81 7.28 0.18
C GLN A 51 -9.83 7.54 1.29
N GLN A 52 -9.67 6.94 2.47
CA GLN A 52 -10.49 7.24 3.64
C GLN A 52 -10.35 8.70 4.09
N HIS A 53 -9.15 9.26 4.01
CA HIS A 53 -8.93 10.68 4.31
C HIS A 53 -9.68 11.58 3.32
N ILE A 54 -9.57 11.30 2.02
CA ILE A 54 -10.29 12.02 0.95
C ILE A 54 -11.81 11.94 1.18
N GLU A 55 -12.34 10.76 1.49
CA GLU A 55 -13.77 10.55 1.73
C GLU A 55 -14.28 11.37 2.92
N ARG A 56 -13.48 11.54 3.99
CA ARG A 56 -13.83 12.41 5.13
C ARG A 56 -13.91 13.89 4.71
N LEU A 57 -13.00 14.34 3.85
CA LEU A 57 -12.99 15.71 3.34
C LEU A 57 -14.17 16.01 2.39
N GLU A 58 -14.66 14.99 1.68
CA GLU A 58 -15.75 15.13 0.70
C GLU A 58 -17.15 14.95 1.32
N GLN A 59 -17.27 14.47 2.56
CA GLN A 59 -18.55 14.34 3.24
C GLN A 59 -19.19 15.71 3.49
N PRO A 60 -20.44 15.95 3.02
CA PRO A 60 -21.15 17.18 3.33
C PRO A 60 -21.38 17.25 4.85
N LEU A 61 -20.89 18.31 5.48
CA LEU A 61 -21.14 18.63 6.89
C LEU A 61 -22.64 18.83 7.10
N HIS A 62 -23.37 17.73 7.31
CA HIS A 62 -24.77 17.76 7.67
C HIS A 62 -24.90 18.14 9.15
N GLY A 63 -24.94 19.45 9.41
CA GLY A 63 -25.70 20.03 10.51
C GLY A 63 -25.14 19.85 11.92
N VAL A 64 -23.89 20.28 12.18
CA VAL A 64 -23.46 20.62 13.55
C VAL A 64 -22.75 21.96 13.54
N HIS A 65 -23.42 22.98 14.11
CA HIS A 65 -22.76 24.17 14.62
C HIS A 65 -22.00 23.81 15.91
N GLY A 66 -20.72 24.16 15.98
CA GLY A 66 -20.01 24.33 17.25
C GLY A 66 -18.63 23.67 17.30
N GLY A 67 -17.58 24.50 17.32
CA GLY A 67 -16.32 24.17 18.00
C GLY A 67 -15.10 23.88 17.13
N ASN A 68 -14.48 24.92 16.57
CA ASN A 68 -13.06 25.27 16.72
C ASN A 68 -11.97 24.15 16.82
N SER A 69 -12.05 23.03 16.10
CA SER A 69 -11.09 21.92 16.29
C SER A 69 -10.45 21.32 15.03
N ASP A 70 -10.63 21.91 13.84
CA ASP A 70 -10.14 21.28 12.59
C ASP A 70 -9.42 22.24 11.63
N GLU A 71 -8.77 23.30 12.14
CA GLU A 71 -7.81 24.10 11.36
C GLU A 71 -6.43 23.43 11.25
N SER A 72 -6.33 22.18 11.72
CA SER A 72 -5.10 21.41 11.58
C SER A 72 -4.87 21.02 10.12
N GLY A 73 -3.81 21.55 9.53
CA GLY A 73 -3.42 21.26 8.16
C GLY A 73 -2.66 19.96 8.03
N LEU A 74 -2.97 19.15 7.02
CA LEU A 74 -2.20 17.93 6.77
C LEU A 74 -0.82 18.26 6.15
N ALA A 75 0.25 17.72 6.74
CA ALA A 75 1.60 17.68 6.19
C ALA A 75 1.98 16.22 5.90
N VAL A 76 2.35 15.93 4.65
CA VAL A 76 2.63 14.56 4.20
C VAL A 76 4.11 14.40 3.92
N LEU A 77 4.70 13.32 4.45
CA LEU A 77 6.07 12.92 4.15
C LEU A 77 6.06 11.78 3.12
N LEU A 78 6.64 12.02 1.95
CA LEU A 78 6.86 11.01 0.91
C LEU A 78 8.34 10.67 0.84
N GLY A 79 8.65 9.38 0.71
CA GLY A 79 10.04 8.93 0.72
C GLY A 79 10.21 7.43 0.72
N ASP A 80 11.44 7.00 0.98
CA ASP A 80 11.86 5.60 1.03
C ASP A 80 11.93 5.07 2.48
N SER A 81 12.76 4.04 2.71
CA SER A 81 12.99 3.49 4.06
C SER A 81 13.56 4.51 5.04
N ILE A 82 14.38 5.46 4.59
CA ILE A 82 14.98 6.48 5.46
C ILE A 82 13.89 7.40 6.00
N THR A 83 12.97 7.82 5.13
CA THR A 83 11.86 8.69 5.55
C THR A 83 10.90 7.94 6.45
N ARG A 84 10.61 6.69 6.10
CA ARG A 84 9.73 5.87 6.91
C ARG A 84 10.28 5.66 8.32
N GLU A 85 11.52 5.21 8.43
CA GLU A 85 12.12 4.78 9.70
C GLU A 85 12.80 5.91 10.46
N GLY A 86 13.35 6.88 9.74
CA GLY A 86 14.08 8.00 10.32
C GLY A 86 13.21 9.20 10.69
N VAL A 87 11.94 9.24 10.25
CA VAL A 87 11.01 10.31 10.63
C VAL A 87 9.91 9.76 11.53
N ASP A 88 10.08 10.03 12.82
CA ASP A 88 9.07 9.79 13.84
C ASP A 88 8.09 10.98 13.85
N THR A 89 6.90 10.75 13.31
CA THR A 89 5.85 11.78 13.27
C THR A 89 5.27 12.09 14.63
N GLU A 90 5.32 11.15 15.59
CA GLU A 90 4.88 11.42 16.97
C GLU A 90 5.86 12.37 17.66
N LEU A 91 7.17 12.20 17.45
CA LEU A 91 8.17 13.16 17.92
C LEU A 91 8.03 14.52 17.23
N LEU A 92 7.71 14.56 15.93
CA LEU A 92 7.42 15.81 15.23
C LEU A 92 6.20 16.51 15.85
N GLU A 93 5.14 15.76 16.16
CA GLU A 93 3.94 16.28 16.81
C GLU A 93 4.21 16.77 18.24
N GLN A 94 5.04 16.07 19.00
CA GLN A 94 5.46 16.48 20.36
C GLN A 94 6.39 17.68 20.36
N SER A 95 7.21 17.83 19.31
CA SER A 95 8.14 18.95 19.13
C SER A 95 7.48 20.21 18.54
N ARG A 96 6.16 20.17 18.29
CA ARG A 96 5.39 21.34 17.83
C ARG A 96 5.56 22.48 18.83
N THR A 97 6.36 23.46 18.46
CA THR A 97 6.21 24.83 18.98
C THR A 97 4.93 25.43 18.40
N ASP A 98 4.40 26.47 19.06
CA ASP A 98 3.13 27.18 18.81
C ASP A 98 2.94 27.76 17.37
N VAL A 99 3.74 27.34 16.39
CA VAL A 99 3.91 27.98 15.07
C VAL A 99 3.34 27.15 13.91
N SER A 100 2.94 25.88 14.12
CA SER A 100 2.25 25.15 13.04
C SER A 100 1.09 24.27 13.52
N ASP A 101 -0.10 24.56 12.97
CA ASP A 101 -1.27 23.69 13.03
C ASP A 101 -1.12 22.45 12.13
N LEU A 102 0.11 22.02 11.82
CA LEU A 102 0.33 20.91 10.90
C LEU A 102 0.29 19.55 11.62
N VAL A 103 -0.52 18.62 11.10
CA VAL A 103 -0.51 17.21 11.45
C VAL A 103 0.38 16.48 10.45
N PHE A 104 1.42 15.81 10.94
CA PHE A 104 2.40 15.14 10.09
C PHE A 104 2.01 13.67 9.90
N GLU A 105 1.83 13.25 8.66
CA GLU A 105 1.63 11.85 8.32
C GLU A 105 2.79 11.31 7.48
N ASN A 106 3.34 10.17 7.91
CA ASN A 106 4.39 9.46 7.20
C ASN A 106 3.79 8.50 6.17
N TRP A 107 3.82 8.89 4.90
CA TRP A 107 3.32 8.08 3.77
C TRP A 107 4.46 7.41 2.99
N ALA A 108 5.65 7.34 3.57
CA ALA A 108 6.81 6.75 2.93
C ALA A 108 6.71 5.22 2.77
N VAL A 109 7.23 4.71 1.67
CA VAL A 109 7.25 3.28 1.34
C VAL A 109 8.68 2.79 1.27
N SER A 110 9.01 1.69 1.95
CA SER A 110 10.38 1.16 1.92
C SER A 110 10.80 0.77 0.50
N GLY A 111 12.02 1.16 0.11
CA GLY A 111 12.54 0.95 -1.24
C GLY A 111 11.73 1.66 -2.33
N CYS A 112 11.04 2.75 -2.00
CA CYS A 112 10.29 3.57 -2.94
C CYS A 112 11.24 4.40 -3.81
N SER A 113 11.22 4.19 -5.13
CA SER A 113 11.97 5.02 -6.06
C SER A 113 11.32 6.38 -6.29
N LEU A 114 12.04 7.32 -6.90
CA LEU A 114 11.49 8.61 -7.31
C LEU A 114 10.25 8.45 -8.22
N ALA A 115 10.26 7.45 -9.11
CA ALA A 115 9.12 7.15 -9.99
C ALA A 115 7.89 6.71 -9.18
N GLU A 116 8.10 5.92 -8.13
CA GLU A 116 7.03 5.52 -7.21
C GLU A 116 6.49 6.71 -6.40
N GLN A 117 7.36 7.60 -5.89
CA GLN A 117 6.92 8.80 -5.17
C GLN A 117 6.06 9.73 -6.04
N ARG A 118 6.36 9.82 -7.34
CA ARG A 118 5.52 10.55 -8.31
C ARG A 118 4.13 9.91 -8.44
N VAL A 119 4.06 8.58 -8.50
CA VAL A 119 2.78 7.87 -8.51
C VAL A 119 2.02 8.05 -7.18
N GLN A 120 2.71 8.10 -6.03
CA GLN A 120 2.06 8.36 -4.74
C GLN A 120 1.50 9.78 -4.65
N LEU A 121 2.22 10.76 -5.20
CA LEU A 121 1.85 12.17 -5.15
C LEU A 121 0.46 12.44 -5.74
N SER A 122 0.03 11.70 -6.76
CA SER A 122 -1.27 11.89 -7.42
C SER A 122 -2.44 11.80 -6.45
N LEU A 123 -2.46 10.72 -5.67
CA LEU A 123 -3.48 10.45 -4.68
C LEU A 123 -3.25 11.32 -3.46
N ALA A 124 -1.99 11.56 -3.09
CA ALA A 124 -1.65 12.40 -1.95
C ALA A 124 -2.18 13.84 -2.10
N LEU A 125 -2.06 14.45 -3.28
CA LEU A 125 -2.56 15.80 -3.54
C LEU A 125 -4.08 15.91 -3.43
N ARG A 126 -4.83 14.81 -3.66
CA ARG A 126 -6.29 14.80 -3.46
C ARG A 126 -6.69 14.90 -2.00
N ALA A 127 -5.83 14.46 -1.09
CA ALA A 127 -6.01 14.67 0.34
C ALA A 127 -5.77 16.14 0.76
N LYS A 128 -5.50 17.04 -0.19
CA LYS A 128 -5.30 18.48 0.02
C LYS A 128 -4.31 18.81 1.17
N PRO A 129 -3.12 18.20 1.20
CA PRO A 129 -2.11 18.55 2.18
C PRO A 129 -1.68 20.02 2.01
N ARG A 130 -1.45 20.72 3.13
CA ARG A 130 -0.84 22.05 3.14
C ARG A 130 0.66 22.00 2.85
N LEU A 131 1.28 20.86 3.16
CA LEU A 131 2.70 20.64 2.95
C LEU A 131 2.94 19.22 2.44
N VAL A 132 3.74 19.08 1.40
CA VAL A 132 4.28 17.77 0.96
C VAL A 132 5.79 17.86 1.04
N VAL A 133 6.40 16.97 1.82
CA VAL A 133 7.84 16.86 2.01
C VAL A 133 8.33 15.65 1.23
N PHE A 134 9.22 15.88 0.28
CA PHE A 134 9.92 14.80 -0.43
C PHE A 134 11.28 14.58 0.23
N ALA A 135 11.45 13.43 0.87
CA ALA A 135 12.74 13.01 1.36
C ALA A 135 13.38 12.07 0.33
N LEU A 136 14.47 12.55 -0.24
CA LEU A 136 15.21 11.88 -1.30
C LEU A 136 16.55 11.40 -0.74
N GLY A 137 16.77 10.09 -0.80
CA GLY A 137 18.11 9.54 -0.59
C GLY A 137 19.08 10.01 -1.68
N PRO A 138 20.38 10.15 -1.39
CA PRO A 138 21.39 10.52 -2.40
C PRO A 138 21.39 9.61 -3.63
N SER A 139 21.13 8.31 -3.44
CA SER A 139 21.00 7.35 -4.54
C SER A 139 19.85 7.68 -5.49
N SER A 140 18.73 8.18 -4.97
CA SER A 140 17.56 8.56 -5.75
C SER A 140 17.76 9.83 -6.58
N LEU A 141 18.76 10.66 -6.23
CA LEU A 141 19.18 11.81 -7.02
C LEU A 141 20.14 11.42 -8.14
N CYS A 142 21.01 10.44 -7.90
CA CYS A 142 22.05 10.03 -8.85
C CYS A 142 21.61 8.93 -9.82
N GLN A 143 20.62 8.12 -9.46
CA GLN A 143 20.15 6.98 -10.26
C GLN A 143 18.62 6.96 -10.32
N LEU A 144 18.10 7.08 -11.54
CA LEU A 144 16.70 6.80 -11.82
C LEU A 144 16.50 5.28 -11.80
N GLN A 145 15.95 4.78 -10.71
CA GLN A 145 15.56 3.38 -10.60
C GLN A 145 14.20 3.15 -11.25
N ASP A 146 14.14 2.12 -12.08
CA ASP A 146 12.89 1.68 -12.68
C ASP A 146 11.93 1.12 -11.63
N MET A 147 10.65 1.49 -11.75
CA MET A 147 9.59 0.94 -10.93
C MET A 147 9.45 -0.57 -11.21
N PRO A 148 9.52 -1.42 -10.19
CA PRO A 148 9.23 -2.84 -10.33
C PRO A 148 7.79 -3.07 -10.77
N LEU A 149 7.59 -4.04 -11.68
CA LEU A 149 6.28 -4.36 -12.25
C LEU A 149 5.22 -4.72 -11.18
N ASP A 150 5.62 -5.46 -10.15
CA ASP A 150 4.73 -5.84 -9.05
C ASP A 150 4.20 -4.63 -8.29
N LYS A 151 5.06 -3.61 -8.09
CA LYS A 151 4.66 -2.37 -7.44
C LYS A 151 3.76 -1.54 -8.34
N ALA A 152 4.01 -1.52 -9.65
CA ALA A 152 3.13 -0.86 -10.62
C ALA A 152 1.70 -1.44 -10.54
N PHE A 153 1.54 -2.77 -10.54
CA PHE A 153 0.24 -3.39 -10.32
C PHE A 153 -0.35 -3.06 -8.96
N ALA A 154 0.47 -2.98 -7.90
CA ALA A 154 0.00 -2.64 -6.56
C ALA A 154 -0.53 -1.20 -6.49
N TYR A 155 0.19 -0.22 -7.03
CA TYR A 155 -0.27 1.18 -7.09
C TYR A 155 -1.55 1.31 -7.89
N ALA A 156 -1.64 0.64 -9.04
CA ALA A 156 -2.84 0.61 -9.87
C ALA A 156 -4.05 0.03 -9.11
N TYR A 157 -3.85 -1.11 -8.45
CA TYR A 157 -4.86 -1.78 -7.63
C TYR A 157 -5.33 -0.94 -6.44
N SER A 158 -4.44 -0.08 -5.93
CA SER A 158 -4.69 0.73 -4.74
C SER A 158 -5.28 2.10 -5.06
N GLY A 159 -5.64 2.37 -6.32
CA GLY A 159 -6.35 3.57 -6.73
C GLY A 159 -5.46 4.79 -7.01
N PHE A 160 -4.13 4.67 -6.96
CA PHE A 160 -3.22 5.78 -7.21
C PHE A 160 -3.25 6.30 -8.67
N ILE A 161 -3.80 5.52 -9.59
CA ILE A 161 -3.88 5.86 -11.03
C ILE A 161 -5.29 6.24 -11.48
N GLU A 162 -6.33 5.97 -10.67
CA GLU A 162 -7.71 6.35 -11.01
C GLU A 162 -7.89 7.88 -11.06
N THR A 163 -6.93 8.62 -10.50
CA THR A 163 -6.87 10.07 -10.47
C THR A 163 -6.14 10.61 -11.70
N ARG A 164 -6.79 10.60 -12.87
CA ARG A 164 -6.24 11.13 -14.13
C ARG A 164 -6.15 12.67 -14.20
N ALA A 165 -5.75 13.35 -13.14
CA ALA A 165 -5.32 14.76 -13.23
C ALA A 165 -3.99 14.94 -14.02
N TRP A 166 -3.54 13.91 -14.73
CA TRP A 166 -2.17 13.63 -15.14
C TRP A 166 -2.02 13.55 -16.67
N GLY A 167 -2.62 14.50 -17.39
CA GLY A 167 -2.43 14.55 -18.85
C GLY A 167 -0.96 14.50 -19.30
N ASP A 168 -0.02 15.01 -18.49
CA ASP A 168 1.34 15.31 -18.97
C ASP A 168 2.51 15.01 -18.01
N ILE A 169 2.30 14.47 -16.79
CA ILE A 169 3.36 14.46 -15.75
C ILE A 169 4.29 13.23 -15.82
N LEU A 170 3.90 12.16 -16.52
CA LEU A 170 4.71 10.95 -16.64
C LEU A 170 5.09 10.69 -18.11
N PRO A 171 5.99 11.48 -18.70
CA PRO A 171 6.58 11.08 -19.96
C PRO A 171 7.30 9.73 -19.77
N PRO A 172 7.17 8.78 -20.71
CA PRO A 172 7.94 7.56 -20.68
C PRO A 172 9.44 7.89 -20.61
N GLY A 173 10.20 7.20 -19.74
CA GLY A 173 11.66 7.38 -19.64
C GLY A 173 12.20 8.03 -18.36
N CYS A 174 11.40 8.18 -17.30
CA CYS A 174 11.88 8.66 -15.98
C CYS A 174 11.71 7.61 -14.85
N GLY A 175 12.30 6.43 -15.00
CA GLY A 175 12.13 5.33 -14.05
C GLY A 175 10.77 4.62 -14.17
N LEU A 176 10.03 4.89 -15.24
CA LEU A 176 8.83 4.17 -15.65
C LEU A 176 9.07 3.51 -16.99
N THR A 177 9.23 2.19 -16.95
CA THR A 177 9.30 1.36 -18.15
C THR A 177 7.92 1.26 -18.81
N GLU A 178 7.88 0.88 -20.09
CA GLU A 178 6.62 0.68 -20.81
C GLU A 178 5.74 -0.39 -20.13
N SER A 179 6.35 -1.45 -19.61
CA SER A 179 5.64 -2.50 -18.87
C SER A 179 5.08 -2.00 -17.54
N ALA A 180 5.81 -1.14 -16.82
CA ALA A 180 5.30 -0.50 -15.60
C ALA A 180 4.13 0.44 -15.92
N LEU A 181 4.21 1.22 -17.01
CA LEU A 181 3.10 2.07 -17.47
C LEU A 181 1.87 1.25 -17.87
N GLU A 182 2.06 0.13 -18.57
CA GLU A 182 0.97 -0.78 -18.92
C GLU A 182 0.33 -1.39 -17.68
N ALA A 183 1.13 -1.77 -16.68
CA ALA A 183 0.65 -2.27 -15.39
C ALA A 183 -0.10 -1.20 -14.59
N LEU A 184 0.38 0.04 -14.55
CA LEU A 184 -0.30 1.17 -13.93
C LEU A 184 -1.67 1.44 -14.57
N ASN A 185 -1.75 1.30 -15.89
CA ASN A 185 -2.98 1.50 -16.66
C ASN A 185 -3.83 0.23 -16.82
N SER A 186 -3.46 -0.87 -16.17
CA SER A 186 -4.15 -2.15 -16.32
C SER A 186 -5.53 -2.13 -15.67
N THR A 187 -6.40 -3.05 -16.09
CA THR A 187 -7.74 -3.20 -15.50
C THR A 187 -7.68 -3.87 -14.13
N ARG A 188 -8.67 -3.61 -13.26
CA ARG A 188 -8.78 -4.29 -11.94
C ARG A 188 -8.69 -5.80 -12.03
N TRP A 189 -9.28 -6.39 -13.07
CA TRP A 189 -9.17 -7.83 -13.31
C TRP A 189 -7.72 -8.28 -13.55
N ARG A 190 -6.97 -7.56 -14.39
CA ARG A 190 -5.57 -7.88 -14.68
C ARG A 190 -4.69 -7.70 -13.44
N GLN A 191 -4.94 -6.65 -12.66
CA GLN A 191 -4.26 -6.43 -11.38
C GLN A 191 -4.53 -7.57 -10.39
N GLN A 192 -5.78 -7.99 -10.22
CA GLN A 192 -6.14 -9.14 -9.37
C GLN A 192 -5.53 -10.45 -9.88
N LEU A 193 -5.45 -10.61 -11.21
CA LEU A 193 -4.85 -11.77 -11.85
C LEU A 193 -3.34 -11.84 -11.59
N HIS A 194 -2.65 -10.69 -11.60
CA HIS A 194 -1.22 -10.59 -11.30
C HIS A 194 -0.91 -11.11 -9.89
N PHE A 195 -1.72 -10.73 -8.90
CA PHE A 195 -1.55 -11.17 -7.52
C PHE A 195 -2.13 -12.56 -7.21
N ARG A 196 -2.40 -13.41 -8.21
CA ARG A 196 -2.92 -14.78 -7.98
C ARG A 196 -1.96 -15.73 -7.29
N THR A 197 -0.69 -15.34 -7.11
CA THR A 197 0.26 -16.04 -6.24
C THR A 197 0.16 -15.60 -4.77
N ALA A 198 -0.62 -14.55 -4.47
CA ALA A 198 -0.93 -14.11 -3.12
C ALA A 198 -1.45 -15.22 -2.18
N PRO A 199 -2.29 -16.20 -2.60
CA PRO A 199 -2.65 -17.32 -1.72
C PRO A 199 -1.44 -18.18 -1.33
N LYS A 200 -0.52 -18.43 -2.26
CA LYS A 200 0.72 -19.17 -1.98
C LYS A 200 1.63 -18.36 -1.05
N SER A 201 1.80 -17.07 -1.31
CA SER A 201 2.62 -16.16 -0.50
C SER A 201 2.04 -15.95 0.91
N TRP A 202 0.72 -15.78 1.01
CA TRP A 202 -0.03 -15.69 2.26
C TRP A 202 0.07 -16.97 3.08
N LEU A 203 -0.13 -18.13 2.44
CA LEU A 203 0.02 -19.43 3.11
C LEU A 203 1.46 -19.61 3.60
N ASN A 204 2.45 -19.28 2.77
CA ASN A 204 3.86 -19.33 3.15
C ASN A 204 4.18 -18.37 4.31
N GLN A 205 3.63 -17.16 4.33
CA GLN A 205 3.80 -16.20 5.42
C GLN A 205 3.13 -16.69 6.71
N ARG A 206 1.89 -17.18 6.64
CA ARG A 206 1.17 -17.79 7.78
C ARG A 206 1.92 -19.00 8.35
N LEU A 207 2.41 -19.88 7.49
CA LEU A 207 3.22 -21.04 7.90
C LEU A 207 4.54 -20.60 8.52
N ARG A 208 5.24 -19.62 7.94
CA ARG A 208 6.47 -19.05 8.53
C ARG A 208 6.19 -18.40 9.88
N GLY A 209 5.09 -17.67 10.03
CA GLY A 209 4.68 -17.04 11.30
C GLY A 209 4.37 -18.08 12.38
N ALA A 210 3.61 -19.12 12.04
CA ALA A 210 3.28 -20.22 12.95
C ALA A 210 4.53 -21.03 13.38
N VAL A 211 5.48 -21.23 12.47
CA VAL A 211 6.72 -21.98 12.76
C VAL A 211 7.75 -21.15 13.55
N ARG A 212 7.77 -19.82 13.40
CA ARG A 212 8.74 -18.93 14.06
C ARG A 212 8.39 -18.51 15.49
N GLY A 213 7.32 -19.05 16.08
CA GLY A 213 7.00 -18.98 17.51
C GLY A 213 7.56 -17.78 18.29
N GLY A 214 6.80 -16.68 18.35
CA GLY A 214 6.98 -15.65 19.39
C GLY A 214 7.85 -14.43 19.07
N GLY A 215 8.38 -14.28 17.86
CA GLY A 215 8.92 -12.98 17.41
C GLY A 215 7.78 -12.05 16.98
N LEU A 216 7.79 -10.79 17.45
CA LEU A 216 6.85 -9.72 17.05
C LEU A 216 6.44 -9.89 15.59
N GLU A 217 5.18 -10.25 15.36
CA GLU A 217 4.66 -10.59 14.04
C GLU A 217 4.75 -9.33 13.18
N GLN A 218 5.66 -9.35 12.21
CA GLN A 218 5.74 -8.30 11.18
C GLN A 218 4.42 -8.31 10.42
N VAL A 219 3.52 -7.40 10.75
CA VAL A 219 2.35 -7.15 9.91
C VAL A 219 2.89 -6.50 8.65
N ALA A 220 3.10 -7.30 7.60
CA ALA A 220 3.68 -6.87 6.31
C ALA A 220 2.93 -5.70 5.64
N GLY A 221 1.76 -5.33 6.17
CA GLY A 221 0.97 -4.21 5.73
C GLY A 221 0.98 -2.97 6.63
N ASP A 222 1.57 -3.02 7.83
CA ASP A 222 1.65 -1.84 8.69
C ASP A 222 2.58 -0.81 8.06
N TRP A 223 1.96 0.26 7.56
CA TRP A 223 2.62 1.39 6.93
C TRP A 223 2.82 2.54 7.92
N ARG A 224 2.14 2.52 9.08
CA ARG A 224 2.17 3.58 10.09
C ARG A 224 3.26 3.38 11.10
N SER A 225 3.46 2.15 11.57
CA SER A 225 4.57 1.85 12.45
C SER A 225 5.81 1.58 11.60
N PRO A 226 6.81 2.49 11.58
CA PRO A 226 8.13 2.14 11.08
C PRO A 226 8.61 0.90 11.80
N HIS A 227 9.58 0.20 11.22
CA HIS A 227 10.23 -0.89 11.92
C HIS A 227 10.51 -0.43 13.36
N VAL A 228 9.91 -1.13 14.32
CA VAL A 228 10.53 -1.26 15.62
C VAL A 228 11.86 -1.94 15.30
N MET A 229 12.90 -1.14 14.99
CA MET A 229 14.27 -1.52 15.28
C MET A 229 14.41 -1.57 16.81
N SER A 230 13.62 -2.43 17.44
CA SER A 230 14.04 -3.25 18.57
C SER A 230 14.77 -4.50 18.05
N GLY A 231 15.25 -4.47 16.81
CA GLY A 231 16.59 -4.95 16.57
C GLY A 231 17.52 -4.14 17.46
N SER A 232 17.62 -4.51 18.75
CA SER A 232 18.78 -4.19 19.56
C SER A 232 19.96 -4.44 18.64
N VAL A 233 20.72 -3.41 18.31
CA VAL A 233 22.00 -3.61 17.65
C VAL A 233 22.78 -4.43 18.68
N GLY A 234 22.83 -5.75 18.47
CA GLY A 234 23.47 -6.65 19.41
C GLY A 234 24.89 -6.16 19.59
N ALA A 235 25.40 -6.10 20.81
CA ALA A 235 26.63 -5.40 21.19
C ALA A 235 27.78 -5.55 20.16
N LYS A 236 27.95 -6.75 19.57
CA LYS A 236 28.94 -7.01 18.51
C LYS A 236 28.80 -6.16 17.23
N GLN A 237 27.58 -5.90 16.77
CA GLN A 237 27.32 -5.15 15.54
C GLN A 237 27.41 -3.63 15.79
N LEU A 238 27.10 -3.19 17.02
CA LEU A 238 27.29 -1.82 17.48
C LEU A 238 28.78 -1.51 17.67
N ASP A 239 29.51 -2.40 18.34
CA ASP A 239 30.96 -2.30 18.54
C ASP A 239 31.72 -2.27 17.20
N TRP A 240 31.23 -2.99 16.19
CA TRP A 240 31.83 -2.95 14.85
C TRP A 240 31.61 -1.59 14.16
N HIS A 241 30.41 -1.03 14.26
CA HIS A 241 30.12 0.29 13.69
C HIS A 241 30.83 1.44 14.42
N LEU A 242 30.96 1.36 15.75
CA LEU A 242 31.69 2.37 16.53
C LEU A 242 33.19 2.38 16.20
N LYS A 243 33.79 1.20 15.98
CA LYS A 243 35.20 1.08 15.55
C LYS A 243 35.50 1.61 14.15
N LEU A 244 34.47 1.88 13.34
CA LEU A 244 34.63 2.47 12.00
C LEU A 244 34.55 4.01 12.03
N VAL A 245 34.11 4.59 13.16
CA VAL A 245 33.94 6.03 13.34
C VAL A 245 35.07 6.63 14.19
N GLU A 246 35.77 5.81 14.99
CA GLU A 246 37.08 6.13 15.57
C GLU A 246 38.22 5.93 14.57
#